data_AF-K1RJU4-F1
#
_entry.id   AF-K1RJU4-F1
#
_cell.length_a   1.000
_cell.length_b   1.000
_cell.length_c   1.000
_cell.angle_alpha   90.00
_cell.angle_beta   90.00
_cell.angle_gamma   90.00
#
_symmetry.space_group_name_H-M   'P 1'
#
loop_
_entity.id
_entity.type
_entity.pdbx_description
1 polymer ?
#
loop_
_entity_poly.entity_id
_entity_poly.type
_entity_poly.pdbx_seq_one_letter_code
_entity_poly.pdbx_strand_id
1 'polypeptide(L)'
;VNELTAREMLGDTAKFPRWSIAYKYPAEKQQTVIRDIKVQVGRTGVLTPLAILDTVHIAGSNVSRATLHNLDFIREKDIRIGDTVIIQKAGDIIPAVVEVIKENRDGSEKEFEMPTHCLECGALIVREEGEAAYRCTGVNCPAQRLRNIIHFVSRNAMDIDGLGPSIIEQMIEKDLIETAADLYYVKAEDIAEMDKMGKKSAQNLINALEKSKTNPLYRLINAFGIRHIGEKAAKILSAKYKTLDNLRNASVEELTEIADIGGKMAQSVVEFFMQEQSIAFIDKLEKAGVNCIDDSEDSIIDRRFEGMTFVLTGTLSKYKRSEAGKIIENYGGKTSSS
;
A
#
# COMPACT_ATOMS: atom_id res chain seq x y z
N VAL A 1 -12.35 -12.98 37.61
CA VAL A 1 -12.98 -12.38 38.80
C VAL A 1 -14.44 -12.80 38.83
N ASN A 2 -14.91 -13.44 39.91
CA ASN A 2 -16.26 -13.98 39.97
C ASN A 2 -17.31 -12.93 40.37
N GLU A 3 -16.97 -12.01 41.29
CA GLU A 3 -17.85 -10.96 41.81
C GLU A 3 -18.26 -9.94 40.73
N LEU A 4 -19.57 -9.69 40.56
CA LEU A 4 -20.11 -8.86 39.47
C LEU A 4 -19.78 -7.36 39.62
N THR A 5 -19.91 -6.82 40.83
CA THR A 5 -19.54 -5.43 41.17
C THR A 5 -18.09 -5.13 40.84
N ALA A 6 -17.19 -6.06 41.14
CA ALA A 6 -15.78 -5.93 40.79
C ALA A 6 -15.54 -5.97 39.26
N ARG A 7 -16.36 -6.68 38.47
CA ARG A 7 -16.25 -6.66 37.00
C ARG A 7 -16.60 -5.30 36.43
N GLU A 8 -17.66 -4.66 36.94
CA GLU A 8 -18.07 -3.31 36.53
C GLU A 8 -16.99 -2.27 36.83
N MET A 9 -16.37 -2.33 38.02
CA MET A 9 -15.26 -1.44 38.39
C MET A 9 -14.02 -1.65 37.51
N LEU A 10 -13.70 -2.90 37.16
CA LEU A 10 -12.55 -3.23 36.32
C LEU A 10 -12.78 -2.84 34.85
N GLY A 11 -14.01 -2.94 34.37
CA GLY A 11 -14.40 -2.61 33.01
C GLY A 11 -13.68 -3.43 31.94
N ASP A 12 -13.73 -2.92 30.71
CA ASP A 12 -13.20 -3.60 29.53
C ASP A 12 -12.15 -2.72 28.81
N THR A 13 -11.31 -3.36 28.00
CA THR A 13 -10.52 -2.69 26.96
C THR A 13 -11.32 -2.65 25.66
N ALA A 14 -10.77 -2.02 24.61
CA ALA A 14 -11.41 -1.99 23.29
C ALA A 14 -11.68 -3.39 22.68
N LYS A 15 -11.01 -4.46 23.17
CA LYS A 15 -11.16 -5.82 22.63
C LYS A 15 -11.45 -6.90 23.67
N PHE A 16 -11.08 -6.71 24.93
CA PHE A 16 -11.15 -7.77 25.95
C PHE A 16 -11.55 -7.23 27.33
N PRO A 17 -12.32 -8.01 28.12
CA PRO A 17 -12.64 -7.68 29.50
C PRO A 17 -11.42 -7.74 30.42
N ARG A 18 -11.28 -6.79 31.36
CA ARG A 18 -10.13 -6.78 32.29
C ARG A 18 -10.25 -7.79 33.43
N TRP A 19 -11.47 -8.25 33.69
CA TRP A 19 -11.80 -9.11 34.83
C TRP A 19 -11.69 -10.61 34.52
N SER A 20 -11.33 -10.98 33.30
CA SER A 20 -11.09 -12.38 32.89
C SER A 20 -9.87 -12.49 31.99
N ILE A 21 -9.18 -13.62 32.07
CA ILE A 21 -8.06 -13.95 31.20
C ILE A 21 -8.23 -15.40 30.71
N ALA A 22 -7.92 -15.64 29.43
CA ALA A 22 -7.85 -16.98 28.89
C ALA A 22 -6.49 -17.60 29.26
N TYR A 23 -6.48 -18.54 30.20
CA TYR A 23 -5.28 -19.30 30.53
C TYR A 23 -5.12 -20.47 29.55
N LYS A 24 -4.28 -20.28 28.53
CA LYS A 24 -4.08 -21.24 27.44
C LYS A 24 -3.09 -22.34 27.84
N TYR A 25 -3.32 -23.56 27.36
CA TYR A 25 -2.34 -24.64 27.46
C TYR A 25 -1.05 -24.27 26.72
N PRO A 26 0.10 -24.88 27.10
CA PRO A 26 1.33 -24.75 26.34
C PRO A 26 1.09 -25.14 24.87
N ALA A 27 1.60 -24.33 23.94
CA ALA A 27 1.46 -24.64 22.52
C ALA A 27 2.17 -25.96 22.21
N GLU A 28 1.49 -26.84 21.46
CA GLU A 28 2.12 -28.04 20.93
C GLU A 28 3.30 -27.63 20.04
N LYS A 29 4.44 -28.29 20.21
CA LYS A 29 5.66 -28.07 19.44
C LYS A 29 6.01 -29.34 18.69
N GLN A 30 6.39 -29.22 17.43
CA GLN A 30 6.84 -30.35 16.61
C GLN A 30 8.12 -30.01 15.88
N GLN A 31 8.94 -31.03 15.62
CA GLN A 31 10.17 -30.89 14.85
C GLN A 31 9.93 -31.28 13.39
N THR A 32 10.51 -30.53 12.46
CA THR A 32 10.46 -30.83 11.02
C THR A 32 11.63 -30.17 10.30
N VAL A 33 11.85 -30.50 9.02
CA VAL A 33 12.96 -29.99 8.21
C VAL A 33 12.47 -28.91 7.25
N ILE A 34 13.23 -27.81 7.13
CA ILE A 34 13.02 -26.79 6.10
C ILE A 34 13.58 -27.30 4.77
N ARG A 35 12.71 -27.47 3.77
CA ARG A 35 13.08 -27.87 2.42
C ARG A 35 13.39 -26.69 1.52
N ASP A 36 12.69 -25.57 1.72
CA ASP A 36 12.84 -24.37 0.91
C ASP A 36 12.29 -23.16 1.69
N ILE A 37 12.68 -21.94 1.31
CA ILE A 37 12.09 -20.71 1.83
C ILE A 37 11.57 -19.91 0.64
N LYS A 38 10.24 -19.77 0.57
CA LYS A 38 9.56 -18.99 -0.46
C LYS A 38 9.16 -17.63 0.08
N VAL A 39 9.06 -16.64 -0.81
CA VAL A 39 8.63 -15.30 -0.42
C VAL A 39 7.24 -15.04 -0.95
N GLN A 40 6.34 -14.65 -0.05
CA GLN A 40 4.98 -14.26 -0.37
C GLN A 40 4.85 -12.74 -0.34
N VAL A 41 4.23 -12.15 -1.37
CA VAL A 41 3.91 -10.72 -1.39
C VAL A 41 2.51 -10.52 -0.81
N GLY A 42 2.41 -9.72 0.25
CA GLY A 42 1.14 -9.38 0.88
C GLY A 42 0.40 -8.27 0.14
N ARG A 43 -0.88 -8.08 0.52
CA ARG A 43 -1.77 -7.00 -0.01
C ARG A 43 -1.25 -5.57 0.18
N THR A 44 -0.26 -5.40 1.07
CA THR A 44 0.40 -4.12 1.35
C THR A 44 1.81 -4.03 0.75
N GLY A 45 2.15 -4.98 -0.11
CA GLY A 45 3.46 -5.09 -0.76
C GLY A 45 4.54 -5.70 0.12
N VAL A 46 4.27 -6.00 1.40
CA VAL A 46 5.23 -6.64 2.31
C VAL A 46 5.61 -8.02 1.80
N LEU A 47 6.91 -8.29 1.70
CA LEU A 47 7.45 -9.59 1.40
C LEU A 47 7.65 -10.37 2.70
N THR A 48 6.90 -11.46 2.85
CA THR A 48 6.95 -12.33 4.02
C THR A 48 7.60 -13.66 3.62
N PRO A 49 8.74 -14.02 4.20
CA PRO A 49 9.35 -15.32 3.97
C PRO A 49 8.55 -16.42 4.67
N LEU A 50 8.38 -17.54 3.97
CA LEU A 50 7.61 -18.70 4.36
C LEU A 50 8.46 -19.95 4.20
N ALA A 51 8.66 -20.66 5.30
CA ALA A 51 9.34 -21.95 5.29
C ALA A 51 8.42 -23.01 4.66
N ILE A 52 8.95 -23.75 3.68
CA ILE A 52 8.37 -24.96 3.14
C ILE A 52 8.98 -26.12 3.91
N LEU A 53 8.13 -26.90 4.58
CA LEU A 53 8.54 -27.90 5.56
C LEU A 53 8.17 -29.30 5.08
N ASP A 54 8.88 -30.29 5.61
CA ASP A 54 8.32 -31.64 5.64
C ASP A 54 7.00 -31.64 6.42
N THR A 55 6.01 -32.36 5.88
CA THR A 55 4.67 -32.34 6.45
C THR A 55 4.68 -32.99 7.83
N VAL A 56 4.23 -32.25 8.84
CA VAL A 56 4.13 -32.72 10.22
C VAL A 56 2.73 -32.45 10.78
N HIS A 57 2.26 -33.33 11.65
CA HIS A 57 0.96 -33.18 12.30
C HIS A 57 1.11 -32.40 13.61
N ILE A 58 0.39 -31.29 13.77
CA ILE A 58 0.46 -30.44 14.97
C ILE A 58 -0.91 -29.82 15.26
N ALA A 59 -1.38 -29.95 16.50
CA ALA A 59 -2.68 -29.47 16.97
C ALA A 59 -3.84 -29.87 16.01
N GLY A 60 -3.91 -31.15 15.65
CA GLY A 60 -5.01 -31.71 14.87
C GLY A 60 -4.98 -31.44 13.36
N SER A 61 -3.93 -30.81 12.81
CA SER A 61 -3.81 -30.63 11.36
C SER A 61 -2.40 -30.86 10.85
N ASN A 62 -2.30 -31.24 9.58
CA ASN A 62 -1.03 -31.33 8.88
C ASN A 62 -0.55 -29.93 8.50
N VAL A 63 0.74 -29.66 8.75
CA VAL A 63 1.41 -28.41 8.46
C VAL A 63 2.60 -28.69 7.56
N SER A 64 2.66 -28.02 6.42
CA SER A 64 3.77 -28.07 5.46
C SER A 64 4.36 -26.69 5.18
N ARG A 65 3.82 -25.64 5.82
CA ARG A 65 4.25 -24.26 5.67
C ARG A 65 4.20 -23.54 7.00
N ALA A 66 5.21 -22.74 7.30
CA ALA A 66 5.25 -21.90 8.50
C ALA A 66 5.83 -20.53 8.20
N THR A 67 5.33 -19.50 8.89
CA THR A 67 5.85 -18.13 8.73
C THR A 67 7.24 -18.00 9.38
N LEU A 68 8.10 -17.23 8.71
CA LEU A 68 9.40 -16.79 9.24
C LEU A 68 9.39 -15.30 9.62
N HIS A 69 8.21 -14.66 9.64
CA HIS A 69 8.00 -13.24 9.96
C HIS A 69 8.66 -12.25 9.00
N ASN A 70 9.98 -12.15 8.99
CA ASN A 70 10.77 -11.24 8.16
C ASN A 70 12.23 -11.74 8.04
N LEU A 71 13.07 -11.03 7.27
CA LEU A 71 14.47 -11.42 7.08
C LEU A 71 15.30 -11.29 8.37
N ASP A 72 15.00 -10.30 9.22
CA ASP A 72 15.75 -10.09 10.46
C ASP A 72 15.56 -11.27 11.41
N PHE A 73 14.36 -11.81 11.51
CA PHE A 73 14.06 -13.01 12.29
C PHE A 73 14.84 -14.22 11.78
N ILE A 74 14.93 -14.40 10.46
CA ILE A 74 15.74 -15.45 9.82
C ILE A 74 17.21 -15.30 10.22
N ARG A 75 17.75 -14.09 10.19
CA ARG A 75 19.15 -13.81 10.56
C ARG A 75 19.42 -13.97 12.05
N GLU A 76 18.53 -13.45 12.90
CA GLU A 76 18.65 -13.53 14.36
C GLU A 76 18.64 -15.00 14.84
N LYS A 77 17.77 -15.82 14.26
CA LYS A 77 17.68 -17.24 14.56
C LYS A 77 18.65 -18.09 13.72
N ASP A 78 19.36 -17.49 12.78
CA ASP A 78 20.27 -18.14 11.82
C ASP A 78 19.58 -19.32 11.12
N ILE A 79 18.39 -19.09 10.56
CA ILE A 79 17.58 -20.10 9.89
C ILE A 79 18.10 -20.32 8.48
N ARG A 80 18.38 -21.58 8.13
CA ARG A 80 18.92 -21.98 6.82
C ARG A 80 18.01 -23.01 6.15
N ILE A 81 18.07 -23.07 4.83
CA ILE A 81 17.39 -24.12 4.06
C ILE A 81 18.14 -25.43 4.32
N GLY A 82 17.42 -26.47 4.75
CA GLY A 82 17.96 -27.75 5.22
C GLY A 82 17.89 -27.94 6.73
N ASP A 83 17.69 -26.86 7.51
CA ASP A 83 17.67 -26.94 8.98
C ASP A 83 16.51 -27.79 9.51
N THR A 84 16.78 -28.52 10.59
CA THR A 84 15.71 -29.05 11.47
C THR A 84 15.24 -27.92 12.39
N VAL A 85 13.94 -27.66 12.38
CA VAL A 85 13.32 -26.56 13.14
C VAL A 85 12.19 -27.06 14.02
N ILE A 86 11.97 -26.33 15.11
CA ILE A 86 10.80 -26.49 15.96
C ILE A 86 9.74 -25.51 15.51
N ILE A 87 8.56 -26.03 15.19
CA ILE A 87 7.39 -25.24 14.82
C ILE A 87 6.32 -25.30 15.91
N GLN A 88 5.54 -24.23 16.01
CA GLN A 88 4.36 -24.16 16.86
C GLN A 88 3.23 -23.41 16.15
N LYS A 89 1.98 -23.64 16.57
CA LYS A 89 0.85 -22.83 16.12
C LYS A 89 0.56 -21.70 17.10
N ALA A 90 0.67 -20.46 16.64
CA ALA A 90 0.22 -19.31 17.40
C ALA A 90 -1.32 -19.31 17.50
N GLY A 91 -1.84 -19.46 18.72
CA GLY A 91 -3.27 -19.51 18.99
C GLY A 91 -4.01 -20.62 18.24
N ASP A 92 -3.34 -21.77 18.05
CA ASP A 92 -3.84 -22.97 17.36
C ASP A 92 -4.17 -22.81 15.87
N ILE A 93 -3.84 -21.67 15.26
CA ILE A 93 -4.19 -21.36 13.87
C ILE A 93 -2.96 -21.19 12.97
N ILE A 94 -2.03 -20.31 13.32
CA ILE A 94 -0.94 -19.89 12.40
C ILE A 94 0.36 -20.60 12.75
N PRO A 95 0.89 -21.50 11.90
CA PRO A 95 2.18 -22.14 12.15
C PRO A 95 3.35 -21.16 11.98
N ALA A 96 4.26 -21.14 12.94
CA ALA A 96 5.46 -20.33 12.94
C ALA A 96 6.68 -21.14 13.39
N VAL A 97 7.85 -20.85 12.82
CA VAL A 97 9.12 -21.40 13.30
C VAL A 97 9.52 -20.67 14.58
N VAL A 98 9.92 -21.44 15.60
CA VAL A 98 10.31 -20.91 16.92
C VAL A 98 11.81 -20.84 17.06
N GLU A 99 12.48 -21.93 16.71
CA GLU A 99 13.91 -22.12 16.90
C GLU A 99 14.45 -23.19 15.94
N VAL A 100 15.75 -23.14 15.72
CA VAL A 100 16.53 -24.06 14.90
C VAL A 100 17.32 -24.99 15.79
N ILE A 101 17.33 -26.29 15.47
CA ILE A 101 18.16 -27.29 16.15
C ILE A 101 19.50 -27.34 15.42
N LYS A 102 20.43 -26.49 15.85
CA LYS A 102 21.72 -26.30 15.17
C LYS A 102 22.63 -27.52 15.27
N GLU A 103 22.39 -28.39 16.25
CA GLU A 103 23.13 -29.63 16.48
C GLU A 103 22.90 -30.65 15.36
N ASN A 104 21.79 -30.55 14.64
CA ASN A 104 21.44 -31.46 13.54
C ASN A 104 22.03 -31.02 12.19
N ARG A 105 22.86 -29.98 12.17
CA ARG A 105 23.45 -29.48 10.93
C ARG A 105 24.52 -30.41 10.39
N ASP A 106 24.46 -30.69 9.10
CA ASP A 106 25.44 -31.52 8.39
C ASP A 106 26.37 -30.70 7.47
N GLY A 107 26.16 -29.39 7.38
CA GLY A 107 26.98 -28.45 6.59
C GLY A 107 26.50 -28.29 5.15
N SER A 108 25.41 -28.96 4.75
CA SER A 108 24.79 -28.79 3.43
C SER A 108 23.79 -27.62 3.38
N GLU A 109 23.53 -26.98 4.52
CA GLU A 109 22.49 -25.97 4.65
C GLU A 109 22.84 -24.67 3.91
N LYS A 110 21.83 -24.03 3.35
CA LYS A 110 21.99 -22.80 2.56
C LYS A 110 21.39 -21.60 3.26
N GLU A 111 22.15 -20.52 3.31
CA GLU A 111 21.66 -19.24 3.80
C GLU A 111 20.59 -18.67 2.85
N PHE A 112 19.55 -18.08 3.44
CA PHE A 112 18.47 -17.45 2.68
C PHE A 112 18.74 -15.96 2.52
N GLU A 113 18.67 -15.49 1.27
CA GLU A 113 18.71 -14.09 0.92
C GLU A 113 17.37 -13.64 0.36
N MET A 114 16.96 -12.42 0.72
CA MET A 114 15.76 -11.83 0.13
C MET A 114 16.04 -11.48 -1.33
N PRO A 115 15.16 -11.82 -2.28
CA PRO A 115 15.35 -11.41 -3.67
C PRO A 115 15.38 -9.88 -3.81
N THR A 116 16.08 -9.41 -4.84
CA THR A 116 16.15 -7.98 -5.19
C THR A 116 14.94 -7.50 -6.00
N HIS A 117 14.26 -8.44 -6.67
CA HIS A 117 13.08 -8.19 -7.50
C HIS A 117 11.89 -9.04 -7.06
N CYS A 118 10.70 -8.47 -7.15
CA CYS A 118 9.45 -9.10 -6.77
C CYS A 118 9.13 -10.29 -7.68
N LEU A 119 8.89 -11.47 -7.09
CA LEU A 119 8.56 -12.68 -7.85
C LEU A 119 7.19 -12.63 -8.56
N GLU A 120 6.31 -11.72 -8.14
CA GLU A 120 4.96 -11.57 -8.71
C GLU A 120 4.90 -10.59 -9.89
N CYS A 121 5.77 -9.57 -9.92
CA CYS A 121 5.68 -8.50 -10.92
C CYS A 121 7.01 -7.94 -11.42
N GLY A 122 8.14 -8.47 -10.96
CA GLY A 122 9.48 -8.02 -11.38
C GLY A 122 9.91 -6.66 -10.82
N ALA A 123 9.07 -5.96 -10.06
CA ALA A 123 9.42 -4.67 -9.45
C ALA A 123 10.63 -4.77 -8.50
N LEU A 124 11.36 -3.68 -8.32
CA LEU A 124 12.39 -3.60 -7.28
C LEU A 124 11.77 -3.80 -5.88
N ILE A 125 12.51 -4.52 -5.04
CA ILE A 125 12.18 -4.68 -3.64
C ILE A 125 13.05 -3.72 -2.84
N VAL A 126 12.41 -2.90 -2.02
CA VAL A 126 13.10 -1.93 -1.17
C VAL A 126 12.84 -2.27 0.29
N ARG A 127 13.87 -2.13 1.11
CA ARG A 127 13.77 -2.10 2.57
C ARG A 127 14.23 -0.73 3.02
N GLU A 128 13.37 -0.04 3.75
CA GLU A 128 13.74 1.26 4.32
C GLU A 128 14.67 1.10 5.51
N GLU A 129 15.57 2.06 5.65
CA GLU A 129 16.40 2.20 6.83
C GLU A 129 15.51 2.31 8.09
N GLY A 130 15.70 1.39 9.03
CA GLY A 130 14.90 1.28 10.26
C GLY A 130 13.65 0.41 10.16
N GLU A 131 13.20 -0.01 8.96
CA GLU A 131 12.13 -1.00 8.82
C GLU A 131 12.68 -2.42 8.75
N ALA A 132 11.96 -3.39 9.33
CA ALA A 132 12.25 -4.83 9.19
C ALA A 132 11.64 -5.42 7.91
N ALA A 133 10.65 -4.75 7.31
CA ALA A 133 9.87 -5.26 6.20
C ALA A 133 10.48 -4.86 4.86
N TYR A 134 10.72 -5.84 4.00
CA TYR A 134 10.95 -5.62 2.57
C TYR A 134 9.61 -5.41 1.87
N ARG A 135 9.55 -4.51 0.89
CA ARG A 135 8.32 -4.18 0.19
C ARG A 135 8.52 -4.10 -1.32
N CYS A 136 7.53 -4.59 -2.06
CA CYS A 136 7.42 -4.42 -3.51
C CYS A 136 6.95 -3.00 -3.83
N THR A 137 7.68 -2.31 -4.71
CA THR A 137 7.36 -0.94 -5.16
C THR A 137 6.48 -0.89 -6.42
N GLY A 138 6.07 -2.05 -6.95
CA GLY A 138 5.40 -2.12 -8.24
C GLY A 138 3.97 -1.61 -8.23
N VAL A 139 3.68 -0.66 -9.13
CA VAL A 139 2.34 -0.07 -9.32
C VAL A 139 1.32 -1.08 -9.87
N ASN A 140 1.77 -2.06 -10.66
CA ASN A 140 0.92 -3.08 -11.27
C ASN A 140 1.08 -4.47 -10.61
N CYS A 141 1.63 -4.53 -9.39
CA CYS A 141 1.82 -5.79 -8.69
C CYS A 141 0.48 -6.54 -8.50
N PRO A 142 0.32 -7.79 -9.00
CA PRO A 142 -0.92 -8.56 -8.85
C PRO A 142 -1.37 -8.70 -7.40
N ALA A 143 -0.43 -8.91 -6.47
CA ALA A 143 -0.71 -9.02 -5.03
C ALA A 143 -1.25 -7.72 -4.42
N GLN A 144 -0.99 -6.55 -5.04
CA GLN A 144 -1.42 -5.24 -4.58
C GLN A 144 -2.51 -4.62 -5.48
N ARG A 145 -2.92 -5.30 -6.56
CA ARG A 145 -3.81 -4.81 -7.61
C ARG A 145 -5.03 -4.08 -7.05
N LEU A 146 -5.80 -4.76 -6.20
CA LEU A 146 -7.02 -4.20 -5.61
C LEU A 146 -6.73 -2.90 -4.84
N ARG A 147 -5.69 -2.87 -4.02
CA ARG A 147 -5.32 -1.71 -3.21
C ARG A 147 -4.89 -0.53 -4.10
N ASN A 148 -4.08 -0.80 -5.12
CA ASN A 148 -3.56 0.23 -6.01
C ASN A 148 -4.69 0.86 -6.82
N ILE A 149 -5.63 0.07 -7.34
CA ILE A 149 -6.80 0.57 -8.06
C ILE A 149 -7.71 1.37 -7.13
N ILE A 150 -7.99 0.88 -5.91
CA ILE A 150 -8.78 1.62 -4.92
C ILE A 150 -8.14 2.99 -4.61
N HIS A 151 -6.82 3.03 -4.42
CA HIS A 151 -6.11 4.28 -4.19
C HIS A 151 -6.21 5.23 -5.38
N PHE A 152 -6.03 4.70 -6.60
CA PHE A 152 -6.11 5.48 -7.84
C PHE A 152 -7.46 6.18 -8.01
N VAL A 153 -8.57 5.47 -7.78
CA VAL A 153 -9.93 6.04 -7.91
C VAL A 153 -10.36 6.91 -6.72
N SER A 154 -9.58 6.92 -5.64
CA SER A 154 -9.98 7.56 -4.39
C SER A 154 -10.18 9.07 -4.52
N ARG A 155 -10.93 9.64 -3.57
CA ARG A 155 -11.29 11.06 -3.55
C ARG A 155 -10.11 12.02 -3.63
N ASN A 156 -8.97 11.66 -3.04
CA ASN A 156 -7.77 12.51 -3.04
C ASN A 156 -6.85 12.25 -4.26
N ALA A 157 -7.14 11.20 -5.04
CA ALA A 157 -6.45 10.83 -6.27
C ALA A 157 -7.32 11.24 -7.47
N MET A 158 -7.71 10.32 -8.35
CA MET A 158 -8.49 10.63 -9.55
C MET A 158 -9.98 10.88 -9.30
N ASP A 159 -10.48 10.74 -8.07
CA ASP A 159 -11.83 11.18 -7.66
C ASP A 159 -12.94 10.64 -8.58
N ILE A 160 -12.92 9.32 -8.81
CA ILE A 160 -13.85 8.66 -9.74
C ILE A 160 -15.08 8.18 -8.97
N ASP A 161 -16.11 9.01 -8.98
CA ASP A 161 -17.39 8.71 -8.33
C ASP A 161 -18.02 7.41 -8.86
N GLY A 162 -18.50 6.57 -7.95
CA GLY A 162 -19.18 5.32 -8.30
C GLY A 162 -18.25 4.10 -8.43
N LEU A 163 -16.93 4.27 -8.40
CA LEU A 163 -15.95 3.17 -8.35
C LEU A 163 -15.58 2.82 -6.90
N GLY A 164 -16.47 2.10 -6.22
CA GLY A 164 -16.22 1.59 -4.87
C GLY A 164 -15.40 0.28 -4.86
N PRO A 165 -14.83 -0.12 -3.70
CA PRO A 165 -14.04 -1.35 -3.57
C PRO A 165 -14.73 -2.61 -4.11
N SER A 166 -16.02 -2.79 -3.82
CA SER A 166 -16.79 -3.97 -4.27
C SER A 166 -16.96 -4.04 -5.79
N ILE A 167 -17.04 -2.90 -6.48
CA ILE A 167 -17.13 -2.87 -7.94
C ILE A 167 -15.77 -3.22 -8.54
N ILE A 168 -14.69 -2.67 -7.98
CA ILE A 168 -13.32 -2.98 -8.41
C ILE A 168 -13.02 -4.47 -8.23
N GLU A 169 -13.39 -5.06 -7.08
CA GLU A 169 -13.26 -6.50 -6.84
C GLU A 169 -13.96 -7.31 -7.94
N GLN A 170 -15.21 -6.99 -8.28
CA GLN A 170 -15.94 -7.65 -9.36
C GLN A 170 -15.28 -7.45 -10.74
N MET A 171 -14.74 -6.26 -11.04
CA MET A 171 -14.06 -6.02 -12.32
C MET A 171 -12.78 -6.86 -12.43
N ILE A 172 -12.06 -7.05 -11.33
CA ILE A 172 -10.88 -7.93 -11.28
C ILE A 172 -11.29 -9.40 -11.40
N GLU A 173 -12.33 -9.84 -10.68
CA GLU A 173 -12.82 -11.23 -10.71
C GLU A 173 -13.34 -11.66 -12.09
N LYS A 174 -13.87 -10.71 -12.87
CA LYS A 174 -14.32 -10.93 -14.24
C LYS A 174 -13.23 -10.69 -15.31
N ASP A 175 -11.98 -10.48 -14.88
CA ASP A 175 -10.84 -10.18 -15.77
C ASP A 175 -11.09 -8.98 -16.71
N LEU A 176 -11.92 -8.01 -16.28
CA LEU A 176 -12.17 -6.79 -17.04
C LEU A 176 -11.01 -5.79 -16.93
N ILE A 177 -10.30 -5.82 -15.81
CA ILE A 177 -9.16 -4.94 -15.53
C ILE A 177 -8.05 -5.69 -14.77
N GLU A 178 -6.81 -5.36 -15.12
CA GLU A 178 -5.60 -5.80 -14.42
C GLU A 178 -4.89 -4.63 -13.71
N THR A 179 -5.03 -3.42 -14.26
CA THR A 179 -4.40 -2.20 -13.79
C THR A 179 -5.41 -1.06 -13.73
N ALA A 180 -5.09 0.01 -13.00
CA ALA A 180 -5.98 1.18 -12.96
C ALA A 180 -6.09 1.90 -14.31
N ALA A 181 -5.13 1.73 -15.22
CA ALA A 181 -5.18 2.32 -16.55
C ALA A 181 -6.23 1.63 -17.44
N ASP A 182 -6.55 0.36 -17.17
CA ASP A 182 -7.56 -0.40 -17.91
C ASP A 182 -8.97 0.16 -17.69
N LEU A 183 -9.19 0.86 -16.58
CA LEU A 183 -10.46 1.54 -16.29
C LEU A 183 -10.86 2.52 -17.40
N TYR A 184 -9.93 3.06 -18.18
CA TYR A 184 -10.25 3.98 -19.27
C TYR A 184 -10.56 3.28 -20.60
N TYR A 185 -10.50 1.96 -20.66
CA TYR A 185 -10.72 1.15 -21.86
C TYR A 185 -11.90 0.19 -21.75
N VAL A 186 -12.51 0.07 -20.56
CA VAL A 186 -13.70 -0.75 -20.35
C VAL A 186 -14.92 -0.15 -21.05
N LYS A 187 -15.83 -1.01 -21.52
CA LYS A 187 -17.07 -0.57 -22.17
C LYS A 187 -18.24 -0.58 -21.20
N ALA A 188 -19.21 0.29 -21.46
CA ALA A 188 -20.42 0.39 -20.63
C ALA A 188 -21.21 -0.93 -20.63
N GLU A 189 -21.18 -1.67 -21.74
CA GLU A 189 -21.84 -2.97 -21.89
C GLU A 189 -21.27 -4.00 -20.92
N ASP A 190 -19.95 -4.13 -20.85
CA ASP A 190 -19.26 -5.10 -19.98
C ASP A 190 -19.54 -4.81 -18.49
N ILE A 191 -19.60 -3.53 -18.13
CA ILE A 191 -19.93 -3.09 -16.77
C ILE A 191 -21.40 -3.38 -16.45
N ALA A 192 -22.31 -3.23 -17.41
CA ALA A 192 -23.74 -3.46 -17.21
C ALA A 192 -24.11 -4.94 -17.01
N GLU A 193 -23.19 -5.87 -17.28
CA GLU A 193 -23.35 -7.30 -17.00
C GLU A 193 -22.88 -7.71 -15.60
N MET A 194 -22.35 -6.77 -14.81
CA MET A 194 -21.90 -7.02 -13.43
C MET A 194 -23.07 -7.02 -12.43
N ASP A 195 -22.87 -7.66 -11.26
CA ASP A 195 -23.90 -7.70 -10.24
C ASP A 195 -24.21 -6.29 -9.73
N LYS A 196 -25.50 -5.97 -9.65
CA LYS A 196 -26.03 -4.65 -9.25
C LYS A 196 -25.59 -3.48 -10.13
N MET A 197 -25.07 -3.74 -11.33
CA MET A 197 -24.77 -2.71 -12.32
C MET A 197 -25.83 -2.72 -13.42
N GLY A 198 -26.65 -1.67 -13.48
CA GLY A 198 -27.57 -1.44 -14.60
C GLY A 198 -26.95 -0.56 -15.67
N LYS A 199 -27.54 -0.52 -16.87
CA LYS A 199 -27.08 0.33 -18.00
C LYS A 199 -26.83 1.79 -17.59
N LYS A 200 -27.71 2.37 -16.76
CA LYS A 200 -27.56 3.74 -16.26
C LYS A 200 -26.35 3.91 -15.33
N SER A 201 -26.12 2.96 -14.42
CA SER A 201 -24.98 2.99 -13.51
C SER A 201 -23.67 2.81 -14.26
N ALA A 202 -23.64 1.91 -15.25
CA ALA A 202 -22.50 1.72 -16.13
C ALA A 202 -22.17 3.00 -16.90
N GLN A 203 -23.17 3.65 -17.50
CA GLN A 203 -22.95 4.93 -18.20
C GLN A 203 -22.47 6.04 -17.26
N ASN A 204 -23.00 6.12 -16.04
CA ASN A 204 -22.54 7.10 -15.05
C ASN A 204 -21.06 6.89 -14.70
N LEU A 205 -20.62 5.63 -14.60
CA LEU A 205 -19.23 5.27 -14.30
C LEU A 205 -18.30 5.63 -15.47
N ILE A 206 -18.69 5.35 -16.72
CA ILE A 206 -17.96 5.80 -17.91
C ILE A 206 -17.87 7.34 -17.94
N ASN A 207 -18.96 8.05 -17.65
CA ASN A 207 -18.94 9.50 -17.59
C ASN A 207 -18.00 10.04 -16.49
N ALA A 208 -17.94 9.36 -15.34
CA ALA A 208 -17.02 9.71 -14.25
C ALA A 208 -15.56 9.49 -14.65
N LEU A 209 -15.25 8.42 -15.39
CA LEU A 209 -13.93 8.14 -15.95
C LEU A 209 -13.52 9.17 -17.01
N GLU A 210 -14.41 9.53 -17.93
CA GLU A 210 -14.13 10.58 -18.92
C GLU A 210 -13.89 11.93 -18.24
N LYS A 211 -14.68 12.27 -17.21
CA LYS A 211 -14.47 13.47 -16.40
C LYS A 211 -13.12 13.43 -15.66
N SER A 212 -12.69 12.29 -15.14
CA SER A 212 -11.43 12.20 -14.40
C SER A 212 -10.19 12.43 -15.27
N LYS A 213 -10.30 12.24 -16.59
CA LYS A 213 -9.21 12.56 -17.53
C LYS A 213 -8.81 14.03 -17.48
N THR A 214 -9.73 14.96 -17.18
CA THR A 214 -9.42 16.39 -17.10
C THR A 214 -8.94 16.84 -15.71
N ASN A 215 -8.67 15.91 -14.80
CA ASN A 215 -8.19 16.26 -13.47
C ASN A 215 -6.80 16.93 -13.55
N PRO A 216 -6.46 17.80 -12.58
CA PRO A 216 -5.14 18.40 -12.49
C PRO A 216 -4.05 17.34 -12.26
N LEU A 217 -2.86 17.57 -12.82
CA LEU A 217 -1.72 16.65 -12.79
C LEU A 217 -1.36 16.15 -11.38
N TYR A 218 -1.46 16.99 -10.33
CA TYR A 218 -1.17 16.54 -8.95
C TYR A 218 -2.06 15.36 -8.50
N ARG A 219 -3.30 15.26 -8.99
CA ARG A 219 -4.19 14.15 -8.65
C ARG A 219 -3.67 12.85 -9.26
N LEU A 220 -3.17 12.92 -10.49
CA LEU A 220 -2.55 11.79 -11.17
C LEU A 220 -1.26 11.36 -10.46
N ILE A 221 -0.38 12.30 -10.10
CA ILE A 221 0.85 12.01 -9.34
C ILE A 221 0.52 11.34 -8.00
N ASN A 222 -0.49 11.84 -7.28
CA ASN A 222 -0.95 11.20 -6.05
C ASN A 222 -1.55 9.81 -6.31
N ALA A 223 -2.26 9.62 -7.43
CA ALA A 223 -2.90 8.37 -7.81
C ALA A 223 -1.91 7.23 -8.12
N PHE A 224 -0.68 7.56 -8.53
CA PHE A 224 0.38 6.56 -8.72
C PHE A 224 0.72 5.80 -7.42
N GLY A 225 0.42 6.39 -6.26
CA GLY A 225 0.70 5.76 -4.97
C GLY A 225 2.20 5.61 -4.69
N ILE A 226 3.02 6.51 -5.25
CA ILE A 226 4.46 6.54 -5.00
C ILE A 226 4.69 6.72 -3.51
N ARG A 227 5.56 5.89 -2.94
CA ARG A 227 5.84 5.92 -1.51
C ARG A 227 6.36 7.30 -1.08
N HIS A 228 5.91 7.76 0.09
CA HIS A 228 6.13 9.10 0.64
C HIS A 228 5.52 10.27 -0.15
N ILE A 229 4.99 10.05 -1.35
CA ILE A 229 4.36 11.09 -2.16
C ILE A 229 2.86 11.08 -1.89
N GLY A 230 2.44 11.89 -0.91
CA GLY A 230 1.03 12.20 -0.68
C GLY A 230 0.56 13.41 -1.49
N GLU A 231 -0.71 13.80 -1.31
CA GLU A 231 -1.35 14.91 -2.04
C GLU A 231 -0.55 16.22 -1.99
N LYS A 232 0.01 16.59 -0.83
CA LYS A 232 0.81 17.81 -0.68
C LYS A 232 2.07 17.78 -1.55
N ALA A 233 2.81 16.67 -1.50
CA ALA A 233 4.02 16.49 -2.30
C ALA A 233 3.67 16.47 -3.79
N ALA A 234 2.60 15.79 -4.17
CA ALA A 234 2.12 15.75 -5.54
C ALA A 234 1.78 17.15 -6.09
N LYS A 235 1.16 18.03 -5.29
CA LYS A 235 0.90 19.43 -5.68
C LYS A 235 2.19 20.21 -5.91
N ILE A 236 3.16 20.06 -5.01
CA ILE A 236 4.47 20.72 -5.12
C ILE A 236 5.19 20.27 -6.40
N LEU A 237 5.23 18.96 -6.67
CA LEU A 237 5.85 18.40 -7.86
C LEU A 237 5.15 18.85 -9.15
N SER A 238 3.81 18.79 -9.16
CA SER A 238 2.97 19.25 -10.28
C SER A 238 3.26 20.72 -10.62
N ALA A 239 3.25 21.60 -9.61
CA ALA A 239 3.47 23.03 -9.79
C ALA A 239 4.90 23.36 -10.27
N LYS A 240 5.91 22.61 -9.80
CA LYS A 240 7.31 22.81 -10.17
C LYS A 240 7.63 22.34 -11.58
N TYR A 241 7.19 21.13 -11.96
CA TYR A 241 7.58 20.50 -13.21
C TYR A 241 6.60 20.76 -14.36
N LYS A 242 5.34 21.14 -14.05
CA LYS A 242 4.27 21.49 -14.99
C LYS A 242 3.80 20.37 -15.92
N THR A 243 4.64 19.42 -16.30
CA THR A 243 4.26 18.24 -17.09
C THR A 243 4.79 16.97 -16.44
N LEU A 244 4.11 15.86 -16.70
CA LEU A 244 4.55 14.55 -16.23
C LEU A 244 5.92 14.17 -16.82
N ASP A 245 6.18 14.50 -18.08
CA ASP A 245 7.47 14.26 -18.74
C ASP A 245 8.63 15.01 -18.07
N ASN A 246 8.41 16.25 -17.65
CA ASN A 246 9.44 17.01 -16.93
C ASN A 246 9.74 16.37 -15.58
N LEU A 247 8.71 15.92 -14.86
CA LEU A 247 8.87 15.22 -13.58
C LEU A 247 9.59 13.87 -13.78
N ARG A 248 9.26 13.15 -14.85
CA ARG A 248 9.87 11.85 -15.19
C ARG A 248 11.37 11.95 -15.43
N ASN A 249 11.84 13.07 -15.99
CA ASN A 249 13.25 13.30 -16.30
C ASN A 249 14.03 13.97 -15.16
N ALA A 250 13.39 14.25 -14.03
CA ALA A 250 14.02 14.92 -12.90
C ALA A 250 15.06 14.02 -12.21
N SER A 251 16.17 14.62 -11.78
CA SER A 251 17.18 13.91 -10.98
C SER A 251 16.83 13.90 -9.48
N VAL A 252 17.48 13.02 -8.72
CA VAL A 252 17.32 12.96 -7.25
C VAL A 252 17.77 14.29 -6.61
N GLU A 253 18.84 14.88 -7.14
CA GLU A 253 19.39 16.15 -6.69
C GLU A 253 18.39 17.28 -6.91
N GLU A 254 17.85 17.43 -8.13
CA GLU A 254 16.85 18.46 -8.47
C GLU A 254 15.59 18.36 -7.61
N LEU A 255 15.12 17.13 -7.35
CA LEU A 255 13.95 16.89 -6.51
C LEU A 255 14.20 17.26 -5.05
N THR A 256 15.41 17.03 -4.54
CA THR A 256 15.79 17.32 -3.15
C THR A 256 15.95 18.82 -2.88
N GLU A 257 16.21 19.63 -3.90
CA GLU A 257 16.25 21.10 -3.78
C GLU A 257 14.86 21.72 -3.52
N ILE A 258 13.79 20.97 -3.78
CA ILE A 258 12.42 21.46 -3.61
C ILE A 258 12.06 21.45 -2.12
N ALA A 259 11.58 22.60 -1.61
CA ALA A 259 11.08 22.70 -0.25
C ALA A 259 10.01 21.62 0.04
N ASP A 260 10.10 20.99 1.21
CA ASP A 260 9.25 19.88 1.66
C ASP A 260 9.43 18.54 0.88
N ILE A 261 10.40 18.43 -0.04
CA ILE A 261 10.78 17.17 -0.69
C ILE A 261 12.14 16.71 -0.14
N GLY A 262 12.13 15.70 0.73
CA GLY A 262 13.38 15.12 1.26
C GLY A 262 13.99 14.05 0.35
N GLY A 263 15.24 13.67 0.60
CA GLY A 263 15.96 12.68 -0.22
C GLY A 263 15.23 11.33 -0.40
N LYS A 264 14.53 10.82 0.63
CA LYS A 264 13.72 9.58 0.51
C LYS A 264 12.53 9.75 -0.46
N MET A 265 11.92 10.93 -0.48
CA MET A 265 10.82 11.25 -1.40
C MET A 265 11.35 11.36 -2.83
N ALA A 266 12.46 12.08 -3.03
CA ALA A 266 13.12 12.21 -4.32
C ALA A 266 13.51 10.85 -4.90
N GLN A 267 14.16 10.00 -4.09
CA GLN A 267 14.54 8.66 -4.48
C GLN A 267 13.33 7.82 -4.90
N SER A 268 12.23 7.87 -4.12
CA SER A 268 11.00 7.11 -4.43
C SER A 268 10.37 7.53 -5.76
N VAL A 269 10.43 8.82 -6.10
CA VAL A 269 9.93 9.35 -7.39
C VAL A 269 10.78 8.82 -8.55
N VAL A 270 12.10 8.95 -8.46
CA VAL A 270 13.02 8.49 -9.51
C VAL A 270 12.91 6.98 -9.71
N GLU A 271 12.94 6.20 -8.62
CA GLU A 271 12.78 4.74 -8.67
C GLU A 271 11.45 4.31 -9.28
N PHE A 272 10.38 5.08 -9.08
CA PHE A 272 9.09 4.79 -9.72
C PHE A 272 9.19 4.94 -11.24
N PHE A 273 9.75 6.04 -11.74
CA PHE A 273 9.84 6.30 -13.19
C PHE A 273 10.89 5.44 -13.91
N MET A 274 11.86 4.87 -13.20
CA MET A 274 12.83 3.91 -13.76
C MET A 274 12.24 2.52 -14.03
N GLN A 275 11.09 2.19 -13.45
CA GLN A 275 10.49 0.85 -13.60
C GLN A 275 9.71 0.72 -14.90
N GLU A 276 9.98 -0.35 -15.67
CA GLU A 276 9.30 -0.64 -16.94
C GLU A 276 7.78 -0.69 -16.81
N GLN A 277 7.27 -1.30 -15.72
CA GLN A 277 5.82 -1.36 -15.46
C GLN A 277 5.19 0.02 -15.23
N SER A 278 5.91 0.96 -14.63
CA SER A 278 5.41 2.32 -14.38
C SER A 278 5.37 3.10 -15.69
N ILE A 279 6.39 2.94 -16.53
CA ILE A 279 6.43 3.52 -17.87
C ILE A 279 5.24 3.02 -18.69
N ALA A 280 5.05 1.70 -18.77
CA ALA A 280 3.93 1.10 -19.51
C ALA A 280 2.57 1.55 -18.97
N PHE A 281 2.45 1.74 -17.65
CA PHE A 281 1.25 2.25 -17.01
C PHE A 281 0.94 3.70 -17.41
N ILE A 282 1.94 4.57 -17.37
CA ILE A 282 1.83 5.98 -17.77
C ILE A 282 1.48 6.09 -19.26
N ASP A 283 2.21 5.39 -20.13
CA ASP A 283 1.96 5.40 -21.57
C ASP A 283 0.52 4.99 -21.90
N LYS A 284 -0.04 4.04 -21.14
CA LYS A 284 -1.44 3.60 -21.31
C LYS A 284 -2.45 4.65 -20.87
N LEU A 285 -2.15 5.41 -19.81
CA LEU A 285 -2.98 6.53 -19.35
C LEU A 285 -2.93 7.71 -20.33
N GLU A 286 -1.75 8.04 -20.84
CA GLU A 286 -1.58 9.10 -21.85
C GLU A 286 -2.35 8.77 -23.14
N LYS A 287 -2.26 7.52 -23.63
CA LYS A 287 -3.05 7.06 -24.77
C LYS A 287 -4.56 7.11 -24.52
N ALA A 288 -5.00 6.99 -23.27
CA ALA A 288 -6.40 7.12 -22.90
C ALA A 288 -6.87 8.59 -22.85
N GLY A 289 -5.94 9.56 -22.97
CA GLY A 289 -6.22 11.00 -22.90
C GLY A 289 -6.27 11.55 -21.48
N VAL A 290 -5.65 10.88 -20.50
CA VAL A 290 -5.54 11.41 -19.14
C VAL A 290 -4.62 12.64 -19.14
N ASN A 291 -5.06 13.72 -18.53
CA ASN A 291 -4.30 14.96 -18.44
C ASN A 291 -2.98 14.75 -17.67
N CYS A 292 -1.88 15.03 -18.36
CA CYS A 292 -0.52 14.91 -17.86
C CYS A 292 0.16 16.29 -17.74
N ILE A 293 -0.63 17.36 -17.76
CA ILE A 293 -0.18 18.76 -17.73
C ILE A 293 -0.86 19.47 -16.55
N ASP A 294 -0.08 20.28 -15.86
CA ASP A 294 -0.56 21.24 -14.87
C ASP A 294 -0.89 22.57 -15.58
N ASP A 295 -2.14 22.69 -16.01
CA ASP A 295 -2.68 23.90 -16.63
C ASP A 295 -3.08 24.97 -15.59
N SER A 296 -2.66 24.83 -14.33
CA SER A 296 -2.79 25.96 -13.41
C SER A 296 -1.94 27.12 -13.93
N GLU A 297 -2.62 28.15 -14.44
CA GLU A 297 -2.08 29.51 -14.45
C GLU A 297 -1.47 29.70 -13.07
N ASP A 298 -0.18 30.05 -13.01
CA ASP A 298 0.56 30.19 -11.75
C ASP A 298 -0.36 30.84 -10.73
N SER A 299 -0.83 30.01 -9.79
CA SER A 299 -1.89 30.37 -8.86
C SER A 299 -1.53 31.73 -8.31
N ILE A 300 -2.40 32.71 -8.55
CA ILE A 300 -2.29 34.13 -8.21
C ILE A 300 -1.17 34.34 -7.18
N ILE A 301 -0.12 35.08 -7.56
CA ILE A 301 1.01 35.50 -6.70
C ILE A 301 0.50 36.46 -5.62
N ASP A 302 -0.47 36.02 -4.84
CA ASP A 302 -1.04 36.72 -3.73
C ASP A 302 -0.67 35.91 -2.50
N ARG A 303 0.56 36.14 -2.06
CA ARG A 303 1.17 35.46 -0.91
C ARG A 303 0.84 36.16 0.40
N ARG A 304 -0.31 36.81 0.51
CA ARG A 304 -0.69 37.61 1.68
C ARG A 304 -0.71 36.81 2.99
N PHE A 305 -0.76 35.48 2.93
CA PHE A 305 -0.76 34.58 4.08
C PHE A 305 0.56 33.82 4.26
N GLU A 306 1.60 34.12 3.48
CA GLU A 306 2.91 33.50 3.62
C GLU A 306 3.49 33.71 5.03
N GLY A 307 3.96 32.61 5.65
CA GLY A 307 4.44 32.61 7.04
C GLY A 307 3.36 32.58 8.11
N MET A 308 2.07 32.69 7.75
CA MET A 308 0.96 32.65 8.70
C MET A 308 0.43 31.23 8.90
N THR A 309 0.08 30.89 10.15
CA THR A 309 -0.60 29.63 10.48
C THR A 309 -2.00 29.92 11.01
N PHE A 310 -3.00 29.31 10.38
CA PHE A 310 -4.42 29.48 10.68
C PHE A 310 -4.96 28.25 11.42
N VAL A 311 -5.71 28.48 12.48
CA VAL A 311 -6.40 27.44 13.23
C VAL A 311 -7.90 27.54 12.93
N LEU A 312 -8.44 26.54 12.24
CA LEU A 312 -9.86 26.51 11.85
C LEU A 312 -10.69 25.82 12.94
N THR A 313 -11.28 26.59 13.85
CA THR A 313 -12.14 26.08 14.92
C THR A 313 -13.63 26.24 14.60
N GLY A 314 -14.46 25.36 15.17
CA GLY A 314 -15.93 25.42 15.01
C GLY A 314 -16.44 25.10 13.60
N THR A 315 -17.69 25.49 13.33
CA THR A 315 -18.34 25.37 12.02
C THR A 315 -18.30 26.73 11.33
N LEU A 316 -17.74 26.78 10.12
CA LEU A 316 -17.65 28.02 9.34
C LEU A 316 -18.98 28.27 8.61
N SER A 317 -19.43 29.52 8.59
CA SER A 317 -20.75 29.90 8.06
C SER A 317 -20.86 29.83 6.53
N LYS A 318 -19.74 29.96 5.80
CA LYS A 318 -19.71 30.04 4.33
C LYS A 318 -18.98 28.90 3.64
N TYR A 319 -18.11 28.18 4.34
CA TYR A 319 -17.20 27.19 3.75
C TYR A 319 -17.14 25.94 4.61
N LYS A 320 -16.87 24.79 4.01
CA LYS A 320 -16.40 23.62 4.78
C LYS A 320 -14.96 23.85 5.22
N ARG A 321 -14.51 23.24 6.33
CA ARG A 321 -13.11 23.35 6.78
C ARG A 321 -12.10 23.00 5.69
N SER A 322 -12.39 21.97 4.90
CA SER A 322 -11.57 21.57 3.76
C SER A 322 -11.50 22.63 2.66
N GLU A 323 -12.59 23.39 2.43
CA GLU A 323 -12.64 24.45 1.42
C GLU A 323 -11.90 25.69 1.92
N ALA A 324 -12.09 26.07 3.18
CA ALA A 324 -11.36 27.16 3.81
C ALA A 324 -9.85 26.89 3.88
N GLY A 325 -9.46 25.64 4.17
CA GLY A 325 -8.05 25.22 4.13
C GLY A 325 -7.43 25.40 2.76
N LYS A 326 -8.12 24.96 1.69
CA LYS A 326 -7.66 25.17 0.30
C LYS A 326 -7.49 26.65 -0.04
N ILE A 327 -8.41 27.51 0.40
CA ILE A 327 -8.30 28.96 0.17
C ILE A 327 -7.05 29.50 0.87
N ILE A 328 -6.84 29.16 2.15
CA ILE A 328 -5.68 29.63 2.93
C ILE A 328 -4.35 29.16 2.29
N GLU A 329 -4.29 27.90 1.88
CA GLU A 329 -3.13 27.32 1.19
C GLU A 329 -2.86 28.03 -0.15
N ASN A 330 -3.90 28.36 -0.92
CA ASN A 330 -3.77 29.08 -2.18
C ASN A 330 -3.17 30.49 -2.04
N TYR A 331 -3.29 31.12 -0.86
CA TYR A 331 -2.68 32.43 -0.56
C TYR A 331 -1.35 32.31 0.23
N GLY A 332 -0.77 31.11 0.33
CA GLY A 332 0.53 30.84 0.97
C GLY A 332 0.50 30.54 2.47
N GLY A 333 -0.68 30.44 3.09
CA GLY A 333 -0.83 30.16 4.51
C GLY A 333 -0.82 28.66 4.85
N LYS A 334 -0.56 28.31 6.11
CA LYS A 334 -0.66 26.93 6.63
C LYS A 334 -1.89 26.79 7.51
N THR A 335 -2.60 25.66 7.45
CA THR A 335 -3.63 25.33 8.46
C THR A 335 -3.09 24.34 9.47
N SER A 336 -3.33 24.58 10.76
CA SER A 336 -3.04 23.63 11.84
C SER A 336 -4.31 22.90 12.27
N SER A 337 -4.20 21.59 12.43
CA SER A 337 -5.22 20.77 13.10
C SER A 337 -4.98 20.82 14.60
N SER A 338 -5.86 21.52 15.33
CA SER A 338 -6.00 21.38 16.79
C SER A 338 -7.16 20.47 17.12
#